data_AF-A0A7R9M603-F1
#
_entry.id   AF-A0A7R9M603-F1
#
_cell.length_a   1.000
_cell.length_b   1.000
_cell.length_c   1.000
_cell.angle_alpha   90.00
_cell.angle_beta   90.00
_cell.angle_gamma   90.00
#
_symmetry.space_group_name_H-M   'P 1'
#
loop_
_entity.id
_entity.type
_entity.pdbx_description
1 polymer ?
#
loop_
_entity_poly.entity_id
_entity_poly.type
_entity_poly.pdbx_seq_one_letter_code
_entity_poly.pdbx_strand_id
1 'polypeptide(L)'
;MYAIGVNVANSLQQNNKYKCNEENCGKCFNQRTDLNDHKQRVHCDEKPFVCHFNDCHKSFKTKANLRRHVVVGHRQSMCNNTHRTVMLL
;
A
#
# COMPACT_ATOMS: atom_id res chain seq x y z
N MET A 1 -39.39 -24.33 23.45
CA MET A 1 -37.99 -24.70 23.75
C MET A 1 -37.22 -24.82 22.44
N TYR A 2 -36.57 -23.77 21.94
CA TYR A 2 -35.45 -23.86 21.00
C TYR A 2 -34.70 -22.53 21.03
N ALA A 3 -33.60 -22.45 21.77
CA ALA A 3 -32.67 -21.34 21.69
C ALA A 3 -31.63 -21.69 20.63
N ILE A 4 -31.66 -21.01 19.47
CA ILE A 4 -30.55 -21.07 18.52
C ILE A 4 -29.49 -20.11 19.05
N GLY A 5 -28.62 -20.64 19.91
CA GLY A 5 -27.38 -19.97 20.27
C GLY A 5 -26.48 -19.92 19.05
N VAL A 6 -26.56 -18.84 18.27
CA VAL A 6 -25.49 -18.50 17.33
C VAL A 6 -24.28 -18.07 18.14
N ASN A 7 -23.44 -19.05 18.46
CA ASN A 7 -22.09 -18.79 18.95
C ASN A 7 -21.27 -18.29 17.75
N VAL A 8 -21.43 -17.01 17.43
CA VAL A 8 -20.49 -16.30 16.58
C VAL A 8 -19.31 -15.95 17.47
N ALA A 9 -18.56 -16.97 17.87
CA ALA A 9 -17.13 -16.81 18.05
C ALA A 9 -16.58 -16.52 16.65
N ASN A 10 -16.68 -15.26 16.23
CA ASN A 10 -15.90 -14.76 15.11
C ASN A 10 -14.45 -14.68 15.61
N SER A 11 -13.85 -15.84 15.78
CA SER A 11 -12.43 -16.01 15.93
C SER A 11 -11.81 -15.72 14.57
N LEU A 12 -11.84 -14.46 14.13
CA LEU A 12 -10.75 -13.96 13.30
C LEU A 12 -9.54 -14.02 14.21
N GLN A 13 -8.88 -15.17 14.23
CA GLN A 13 -7.49 -15.25 14.64
C GLN A 13 -6.79 -14.22 13.75
N GLN A 14 -6.52 -13.05 14.32
CA GLN A 14 -5.71 -12.02 13.70
C GLN A 14 -4.33 -12.64 13.57
N ASN A 15 -4.11 -13.34 12.45
CA ASN A 15 -2.81 -13.89 12.07
C ASN A 15 -1.94 -12.71 11.64
N ASN A 16 -1.55 -11.92 12.64
CA ASN A 16 -0.69 -10.76 12.57
C ASN A 16 0.74 -11.21 12.33
N LYS A 17 0.96 -11.90 11.19
CA LYS A 17 2.22 -12.53 10.82
C LYS A 17 3.28 -11.51 10.42
N TYR A 18 2.86 -10.33 9.98
CA TYR A 18 3.74 -9.29 9.45
C TYR A 18 3.79 -8.08 10.40
N LYS A 19 4.84 -8.00 11.21
CA LYS A 19 5.07 -6.92 12.17
C LYS A 19 5.93 -5.79 11.58
N CYS A 20 5.62 -4.56 11.94
CA CYS A 20 6.48 -3.42 11.71
C CYS A 20 7.61 -3.39 12.75
N ASN A 21 8.85 -3.45 12.26
CA ASN A 21 10.05 -3.51 13.08
C ASN A 21 10.66 -2.12 13.31
N GLU A 22 9.92 -1.05 13.02
CA GLU A 22 10.40 0.30 13.27
C GLU A 22 10.19 0.71 14.71
N GLU A 23 11.19 1.42 15.25
CA GLU A 23 11.22 1.93 16.61
C GLU A 23 9.91 2.69 16.92
N ASN A 24 9.29 2.38 18.05
CA ASN A 24 8.02 2.95 18.51
C ASN A 24 6.77 2.73 17.61
N CYS A 25 6.81 1.88 16.57
CA CYS A 25 5.62 1.61 15.75
C CYS A 25 4.75 0.46 16.29
N GLY A 26 5.33 -0.73 16.48
CA GLY A 26 4.66 -1.90 17.05
C GLY A 26 3.47 -2.47 16.26
N LYS A 27 3.08 -1.89 15.11
CA LYS A 27 1.90 -2.32 14.33
C LYS A 27 2.10 -3.67 13.65
N CYS A 28 1.02 -4.43 13.55
CA CYS A 28 0.99 -5.73 12.88
C CYS A 28 -0.08 -5.79 11.79
N PHE A 29 0.17 -6.60 10.77
CA PHE A 29 -0.68 -6.75 9.60
C PHE A 29 -0.84 -8.23 9.23
N ASN A 30 -1.98 -8.53 8.60
CA ASN A 30 -2.31 -9.88 8.13
C ASN A 30 -1.66 -10.21 6.78
N GLN A 31 -1.29 -9.19 5.99
CA GLN A 31 -0.66 -9.37 4.67
C GLN A 31 0.66 -8.61 4.58
N ARG A 32 1.60 -9.17 3.81
CA ARG A 32 2.91 -8.54 3.55
C ARG A 32 2.78 -7.22 2.78
N THR A 33 1.79 -7.12 1.88
CA THR A 33 1.50 -5.90 1.12
C THR A 33 1.10 -4.75 2.03
N ASP A 34 0.28 -5.03 3.05
CA ASP A 34 -0.21 -4.02 3.98
C ASP A 34 0.90 -3.51 4.90
N LEU A 35 1.80 -4.40 5.35
CA LEU A 35 3.01 -4.02 6.08
C LEU A 35 3.92 -3.13 5.23
N ASN A 36 4.13 -3.50 3.96
CA ASN A 36 4.99 -2.72 3.06
C ASN A 36 4.42 -1.33 2.79
N ASP A 37 3.11 -1.24 2.51
CA ASP A 37 2.42 0.02 2.34
C ASP A 37 2.46 0.87 3.61
N HIS A 38 2.32 0.26 4.78
CA HIS A 38 2.46 0.95 6.06
C HIS A 38 3.85 1.57 6.21
N LYS A 39 4.92 0.80 5.99
CA LYS A 39 6.31 1.30 6.04
C LYS A 39 6.53 2.47 5.09
N GLN A 40 6.11 2.32 3.83
CA GLN A 40 6.28 3.35 2.81
C GLN A 40 5.48 4.63 3.07
N ARG A 41 4.35 4.57 3.78
CA ARG A 41 3.48 5.74 4.00
C ARG A 41 3.79 6.49 5.29
N VAL A 42 4.14 5.75 6.34
CA VAL A 42 4.23 6.25 7.72
C VAL A 42 5.67 6.52 8.12
N HIS A 43 6.60 5.71 7.64
CA HIS A 43 7.99 5.75 8.07
C HIS A 43 8.95 6.24 6.99
N CYS A 44 8.59 6.02 5.73
CA CYS A 44 9.34 6.52 4.60
C CYS A 44 8.75 7.84 4.12
N ASP A 45 9.55 8.91 4.16
CA ASP A 45 9.25 10.16 3.46
C ASP A 45 9.62 10.10 1.97
N GLU A 46 10.29 9.03 1.54
CA GLU A 46 10.52 8.81 0.12
C GLU A 46 9.19 8.52 -0.58
N LYS A 47 9.05 9.13 -1.75
CA LYS A 47 7.89 8.98 -2.62
C LYS A 47 8.36 8.17 -3.84
N PRO A 48 8.42 6.83 -3.72
CA PRO A 48 9.08 5.99 -4.72
C PRO A 48 8.36 5.99 -6.08
N PHE A 49 7.12 6.48 -6.15
CA PHE A 49 6.34 6.51 -7.37
C PHE A 49 6.40 7.89 -8.02
N VAL A 50 7.32 8.08 -8.95
CA VAL A 50 7.54 9.37 -9.64
C VAL A 50 6.86 9.38 -11.02
N CYS A 51 6.19 10.47 -11.34
CA CYS A 51 5.68 10.75 -12.67
C CYS A 51 6.81 11.25 -13.56
N HIS A 52 7.15 10.50 -14.61
CA HIS A 52 8.17 10.89 -15.59
C HIS A 52 7.57 11.44 -16.88
N PHE A 53 6.30 11.85 -16.87
CA PHE A 53 5.63 12.40 -18.05
C PHE A 53 6.00 13.87 -18.25
N ASN A 54 6.58 14.21 -19.41
CA ASN A 54 6.81 15.58 -19.90
C ASN A 54 7.28 16.56 -18.81
N ASP A 55 8.37 16.20 -18.13
CA ASP A 55 9.00 16.96 -17.04
C ASP A 55 8.14 17.21 -15.78
N CYS A 56 7.04 16.47 -15.59
CA CYS A 56 6.17 16.65 -14.42
C CYS A 56 6.86 16.31 -13.08
N HIS A 57 7.73 15.29 -13.06
CA HIS A 57 8.56 14.82 -11.92
C HIS A 57 7.85 14.72 -10.55
N LYS A 58 6.51 14.66 -10.52
CA LYS A 58 5.75 14.59 -9.27
C LYS A 58 5.87 13.21 -8.64
N SER A 59 6.25 13.17 -7.37
CA SER A 59 6.41 11.94 -6.61
C SER A 59 5.19 11.67 -5.73
N PHE A 60 4.81 10.40 -5.62
CA PHE A 60 3.66 9.91 -4.87
C PHE A 60 4.07 8.78 -3.91
N LYS A 61 3.36 8.69 -2.78
CA LYS A 61 3.54 7.62 -1.79
C LYS A 61 2.98 6.27 -2.24
N THR A 62 2.08 6.24 -3.24
CA THR A 62 1.43 5.00 -3.70
C THR A 62 1.24 4.96 -5.20
N LYS A 63 1.25 3.74 -5.77
CA LYS A 63 0.96 3.49 -7.18
C LYS A 63 -0.44 3.95 -7.60
N ALA A 64 -1.44 3.79 -6.72
CA ALA A 64 -2.81 4.23 -7.00
C ALA A 64 -2.90 5.75 -7.16
N ASN A 65 -2.14 6.51 -6.35
CA ASN A 65 -2.09 7.96 -6.45
C ASN A 65 -1.37 8.42 -7.72
N LEU A 66 -0.24 7.80 -8.09
CA LEU A 66 0.44 8.06 -9.36
C LEU A 66 -0.49 7.76 -10.56
N ARG A 67 -1.18 6.61 -10.55
CA ARG A 67 -2.11 6.22 -11.62
C ARG A 67 -3.24 7.24 -11.78
N ARG A 68 -3.88 7.64 -10.68
CA ARG A 68 -4.92 8.69 -10.71
C ARG A 68 -4.38 9.99 -11.27
N HIS A 69 -3.18 10.40 -10.85
CA HIS A 69 -2.53 11.60 -11.36
C HIS A 69 -2.27 11.53 -12.87
N VAL A 70 -1.76 10.41 -13.40
CA VAL A 70 -1.51 10.26 -14.84
C VAL A 70 -2.82 10.22 -15.64
N VAL A 71 -3.82 9.47 -15.16
CA VAL A 71 -5.10 9.33 -15.88
C VAL A 71 -5.86 10.65 -15.95
N VAL A 72 -5.91 11.41 -14.85
CA VAL A 72 -6.66 12.67 -14.79
C VAL A 72 -5.82 13.85 -15.29
N GLY A 73 -4.54 13.90 -14.91
CA GLY A 73 -3.63 15.02 -15.18
C GLY A 73 -2.87 14.94 -16.50
N HIS A 74 -2.72 13.76 -17.09
CA HIS A 74 -2.00 13.54 -18.34
C HIS A 74 -2.82 12.81 -19.41
N ARG A 75 -4.16 12.98 -19.35
CA ARG A 75 -5.31 12.59 -20.21
C ARG A 75 -5.16 11.61 -21.39
N GLN A 76 -4.00 11.39 -21.98
CA GLN A 76 -3.71 10.42 -23.03
C GLN A 76 -2.35 9.73 -22.80
N SER A 77 -2.32 8.65 -22.02
CA SER A 77 -1.43 7.49 -22.25
C SER A 77 -1.68 6.46 -21.15
N MET A 78 -2.69 5.61 -21.37
CA MET A 78 -2.73 4.30 -20.74
C MET A 78 -2.33 3.30 -21.82
N CYS A 79 -1.03 3.22 -22.13
CA CYS A 79 -0.46 1.98 -22.62
C CYS A 79 0.47 1.44 -21.54
N ASN A 80 0.12 0.26 -21.05
CA ASN A 80 0.70 -0.36 -19.88
C ASN A 80 2.21 -0.52 -20.03
N ASN A 81 2.98 0.08 -19.12
CA ASN A 81 4.25 -0.48 -18.69
C ASN A 81 4.54 -0.01 -17.27
N THR A 82 4.06 -0.79 -16.30
CA THR A 82 4.51 -0.70 -14.92
C THR A 82 5.93 -1.23 -14.84
N HIS A 83 6.90 -0.40 -15.22
CA HIS A 83 8.30 -0.66 -14.88
C HIS A 83 8.44 -0.48 -13.38
N ARG A 84 8.56 -1.63 -12.72
CA ARG A 84 8.85 -1.78 -11.31
C ARG A 84 10.31 -1.36 -11.12
N THR A 85 10.56 -0.09 -10.84
CA THR A 85 11.89 0.35 -10.44
C THR A 85 12.16 -0.21 -9.05
N VAL A 86 12.92 -1.30 -9.04
CA VAL A 86 13.53 -1.87 -7.84
C VAL A 86 14.47 -0.83 -7.24
N MET A 87 14.39 -0.70 -5.91
CA MET A 87 15.35 -0.01 -5.06
C MET A 87 16.78 -0.39 -5.49
N LEU A 88 17.59 0.62 -5.81
CA LEU A 88 19.03 0.44 -6.01
C LEU A 88 19.64 -0.03 -4.68
N LEU A 89 20.44 -1.10 -4.78
CA LEU A 89 21.35 -1.58 -3.73
C LEU A 89 22.44 -0.54 -3.44
#